data_AF-A0A1E7YJQ9-F1
#
_entry.id   AF-A0A1E7YJQ9-F1
#
_cell.length_a   1.000
_cell.length_b   1.000
_cell.length_c   1.000
_cell.angle_alpha   90.00
_cell.angle_beta   90.00
_cell.angle_gamma   90.00
#
_symmetry.space_group_name_H-M   'P 1'
#
loop_
_entity.id
_entity.type
_entity.pdbx_description
1 polymer ?
#
loop_
_entity_poly.entity_id
_entity_poly.type
_entity_poly.pdbx_seq_one_letter_code
_entity_poly.pdbx_strand_id
1 'polypeptide(L)'
;MVQGDEDSTQIPPPAWPREARWLHAGIAFGVTWQIWSSLWMTPQWEHADYGSLGGLLFNAHAWIGLMTALFILWQWLWIASDRRIRRQFFPWSGPWQPVLADLAALARGRLPGGGPRPGLAALVHGLGLLAITWMALTGSAIYFFLPQGGALPGRALETLVPLHKLGNLVVWIYWCGHVAMTLLHALRREPIWSIFRLW
;
A
#
# COMPACT_ATOMS: atom_id res chain seq x y z
N MET A 1 49.97 7.92 28.01
CA MET A 1 48.67 7.29 28.29
C MET A 1 47.62 8.39 28.16
N VAL A 2 47.06 8.55 26.96
CA VAL A 2 45.99 9.51 26.69
C VAL A 2 44.90 8.74 25.94
N GLN A 3 43.72 8.88 26.52
CA GLN A 3 42.44 8.26 26.22
C GLN A 3 41.80 8.96 25.02
N GLY A 4 41.09 8.21 24.17
CA GLY A 4 40.35 8.80 23.05
C GLY A 4 39.86 7.81 22.01
N ASP A 5 39.11 6.79 22.41
CA ASP A 5 38.14 6.18 21.50
C ASP A 5 36.80 6.86 21.78
N GLU A 6 36.55 7.93 21.03
CA GLU A 6 35.21 8.49 20.86
C GLU A 6 34.37 7.43 20.15
N ASP A 7 33.65 6.63 20.94
CA ASP A 7 32.47 5.90 20.50
C ASP A 7 31.45 6.94 20.05
N SER A 8 31.59 7.34 18.79
CA SER A 8 30.68 8.24 18.09
C SER A 8 29.32 7.57 18.08
N THR A 9 28.51 7.90 19.08
CA THR A 9 27.09 7.60 19.25
C THR A 9 26.40 7.28 17.92
N GLN A 10 26.41 5.99 17.55
CA GLN A 10 25.62 5.53 16.43
C GLN A 10 24.17 5.53 16.90
N ILE A 11 23.50 6.69 16.77
CA ILE A 11 22.07 6.79 16.97
C ILE A 11 21.46 5.73 16.05
N PRO A 12 20.84 4.65 16.60
CA PRO A 12 20.26 3.62 15.76
C PRO A 12 19.22 4.28 14.84
N PRO A 13 19.09 3.81 13.59
CA PRO A 13 18.13 4.38 12.66
C PRO A 13 16.74 4.40 13.33
N PRO A 14 15.97 5.49 13.18
CA PRO A 14 14.71 5.66 13.88
C PRO A 14 13.82 4.45 13.61
N ALA A 15 13.39 3.78 14.69
CA ALA A 15 12.54 2.61 14.60
C ALA A 15 11.17 3.00 14.01
N TRP A 16 10.57 2.13 13.22
CA TRP A 16 9.22 2.34 12.70
C TRP A 16 8.23 2.52 13.86
N PRO A 17 7.37 3.55 13.84
CA PRO A 17 6.29 3.71 14.81
C PRO A 17 5.38 2.48 14.82
N ARG A 18 4.80 2.14 15.98
CA ARG A 18 3.94 0.96 16.12
C ARG A 18 2.77 1.00 15.14
N GLU A 19 2.15 2.16 15.00
CA GLU A 19 1.03 2.42 14.08
C GLU A 19 1.44 2.10 12.64
N ALA A 20 2.62 2.56 12.21
CA ALA A 20 3.13 2.30 10.87
C ALA A 20 3.27 0.81 10.59
N ARG A 21 3.72 0.02 11.57
CA ARG A 21 3.93 -1.44 11.41
C ARG A 21 2.62 -2.18 11.23
N TRP A 22 1.63 -1.91 12.08
CA TRP A 22 0.31 -2.55 11.99
C TRP A 22 -0.44 -2.14 10.73
N LEU A 23 -0.45 -0.84 10.41
CA LEU A 23 -1.07 -0.33 9.19
C LEU A 23 -0.41 -0.90 7.94
N HIS A 24 0.92 -0.90 7.88
CA HIS A 24 1.65 -1.47 6.75
C HIS A 24 1.39 -2.96 6.61
N ALA A 25 1.47 -3.74 7.69
CA ALA A 25 1.23 -5.19 7.64
C ALA A 25 -0.19 -5.51 7.15
N GLY A 26 -1.21 -4.83 7.70
CA GLY A 26 -2.60 -5.03 7.31
C GLY A 26 -2.87 -4.64 5.85
N ILE A 27 -2.39 -3.46 5.43
CA ILE A 27 -2.57 -2.98 4.05
C ILE A 27 -1.78 -3.85 3.06
N ALA A 28 -0.53 -4.20 3.38
CA ALA A 28 0.31 -5.02 2.49
C ALA A 28 -0.30 -6.41 2.30
N PHE A 29 -0.77 -7.06 3.37
CA PHE A 29 -1.51 -8.32 3.28
C PHE A 29 -2.78 -8.15 2.44
N GLY A 30 -3.61 -7.16 2.77
CA GLY A 30 -4.87 -6.90 2.10
C GLY A 30 -4.71 -6.66 0.60
N VAL A 31 -3.86 -5.72 0.21
CA VAL A 31 -3.58 -5.40 -1.20
C VAL A 31 -3.01 -6.59 -1.95
N THR A 32 -2.09 -7.35 -1.35
CA THR A 32 -1.55 -8.57 -1.97
C THR A 32 -2.66 -9.60 -2.17
N TRP A 33 -3.51 -9.83 -1.17
CA TRP A 33 -4.67 -10.72 -1.34
C TRP A 33 -5.59 -10.24 -2.47
N GLN A 34 -5.91 -8.94 -2.54
CA GLN A 34 -6.81 -8.39 -3.56
C GLN A 34 -6.31 -8.63 -4.98
N ILE A 35 -5.05 -8.28 -5.27
CA ILE A 35 -4.52 -8.41 -6.64
C ILE A 35 -4.41 -9.88 -7.06
N TRP A 36 -4.03 -10.79 -6.16
CA TRP A 36 -3.90 -12.21 -6.48
C TRP A 36 -5.26 -12.90 -6.62
N SER A 37 -6.19 -12.66 -5.69
CA SER A 37 -7.55 -13.20 -5.81
C SER A 37 -8.27 -12.70 -7.07
N SER A 38 -7.98 -11.47 -7.52
CA SER A 38 -8.57 -10.91 -8.74
C SER A 38 -8.24 -11.68 -10.02
N LEU A 39 -7.17 -12.49 -10.05
CA LEU A 39 -6.74 -13.25 -11.22
C LEU A 39 -7.65 -14.44 -11.53
N TRP A 40 -8.29 -15.02 -10.50
CA TRP A 40 -9.06 -16.26 -10.62
C TRP A 40 -10.48 -16.17 -10.06
N MET A 41 -10.88 -15.02 -9.52
CA MET A 41 -12.26 -14.83 -9.07
C MET A 41 -13.23 -14.79 -10.26
N THR A 42 -14.40 -15.38 -10.08
CA THR A 42 -15.53 -15.26 -11.01
C THR A 42 -16.59 -14.38 -10.38
N PRO A 43 -16.98 -13.25 -11.01
CA PRO A 43 -18.01 -12.39 -10.45
C PRO A 43 -19.31 -13.16 -10.26
N GLN A 44 -19.81 -13.18 -9.01
CA GLN A 44 -21.00 -13.98 -8.67
C GLN A 44 -22.29 -13.50 -9.36
N TRP A 45 -22.33 -12.24 -9.82
CA TRP A 45 -23.44 -11.70 -10.59
C TRP A 45 -23.44 -12.16 -12.06
N GLU A 46 -22.33 -12.69 -12.56
CA GLU A 46 -22.18 -13.19 -13.93
C GLU A 46 -22.46 -14.71 -13.97
N HIS A 47 -22.06 -15.44 -12.92
CA HIS A 47 -22.29 -16.88 -12.77
C HIS A 47 -22.67 -17.23 -11.32
N ALA A 48 -23.89 -17.71 -11.10
CA ALA A 48 -24.45 -18.01 -9.77
C ALA A 48 -23.91 -19.34 -9.16
N ASP A 49 -22.61 -19.62 -9.29
CA ASP A 49 -21.96 -20.78 -8.65
C ASP A 49 -21.11 -20.34 -7.46
N TYR A 50 -21.76 -20.26 -6.31
CA TYR A 50 -21.16 -19.93 -5.02
C TYR A 50 -20.25 -21.04 -4.46
N GLY A 51 -20.33 -22.27 -4.99
CA GLY A 51 -19.51 -23.40 -4.56
C GLY A 51 -18.18 -23.53 -5.30
N SER A 52 -18.03 -22.85 -6.44
CA SER A 52 -16.80 -22.83 -7.21
C SER A 52 -15.65 -22.11 -6.49
N LEU A 53 -14.40 -22.48 -6.83
CA LEU A 53 -13.21 -21.77 -6.35
C LEU A 53 -13.26 -20.27 -6.73
N GLY A 54 -13.72 -19.95 -7.94
CA GLY A 54 -13.87 -18.57 -8.40
C GLY A 54 -14.90 -17.78 -7.59
N GLY A 55 -16.03 -18.41 -7.22
CA GLY A 55 -17.06 -17.84 -6.36
C GLY A 55 -16.56 -17.62 -4.93
N LEU A 56 -15.81 -18.57 -4.37
CA LEU A 56 -15.18 -18.43 -3.05
C LEU A 56 -14.14 -17.29 -3.05
N LEU A 57 -13.29 -17.22 -4.08
CA LEU A 57 -12.31 -16.15 -4.24
C LEU A 57 -12.99 -14.78 -4.37
N PHE A 58 -14.09 -14.67 -5.11
CA PHE A 58 -14.87 -13.43 -5.20
C PHE A 58 -15.43 -12.99 -3.83
N ASN A 59 -16.01 -13.93 -3.08
CA ASN A 59 -16.54 -13.64 -1.75
C ASN A 59 -15.44 -13.18 -0.78
N ALA A 60 -14.31 -13.89 -0.78
CA ALA A 60 -13.16 -13.54 0.04
C ALA A 60 -12.54 -12.21 -0.39
N HIS A 61 -12.42 -11.95 -1.70
CA HIS A 61 -11.99 -10.67 -2.27
C HIS A 61 -12.83 -9.52 -1.73
N ALA A 62 -14.17 -9.64 -1.80
CA ALA A 62 -15.11 -8.65 -1.29
C ALA A 62 -14.94 -8.36 0.21
N TRP A 63 -14.98 -9.40 1.06
CA TRP A 63 -14.90 -9.20 2.52
C TRP A 63 -13.52 -8.73 3.00
N ILE A 64 -12.44 -9.34 2.49
CA ILE A 64 -11.08 -8.88 2.80
C ILE A 64 -10.85 -7.48 2.21
N GLY A 65 -11.53 -7.13 1.12
CA GLY A 65 -11.48 -5.80 0.50
C GLY A 65 -12.05 -4.74 1.42
N LEU A 66 -13.22 -4.99 2.00
CA LEU A 66 -13.82 -4.11 3.01
C LEU A 66 -12.96 -3.99 4.26
N MET A 67 -12.40 -5.10 4.76
CA MET A 67 -11.46 -5.07 5.88
C MET A 67 -10.23 -4.20 5.53
N THR A 68 -9.67 -4.36 4.34
CA THR A 68 -8.53 -3.57 3.86
C THR A 68 -8.89 -2.09 3.75
N ALA A 69 -10.12 -1.75 3.33
CA ALA A 69 -10.62 -0.39 3.30
C ALA A 69 -10.64 0.25 4.70
N LEU A 70 -10.94 -0.51 5.76
CA LEU A 70 -10.85 -0.02 7.15
C LEU A 70 -9.40 0.30 7.56
N PHE A 71 -8.43 -0.54 7.19
CA PHE A 71 -7.01 -0.23 7.40
C PHE A 71 -6.57 1.02 6.63
N ILE A 72 -7.03 1.19 5.39
CA ILE A 72 -6.76 2.39 4.59
C ILE A 72 -7.39 3.64 5.24
N LEU A 73 -8.63 3.53 5.74
CA LEU A 73 -9.27 4.61 6.49
C LEU A 73 -8.47 4.96 7.74
N TRP A 74 -8.02 3.97 8.50
CA TRP A 74 -7.16 4.17 9.66
C TRP A 74 -5.83 4.85 9.27
N GLN A 75 -5.20 4.45 8.17
CA GLN A 75 -4.01 5.11 7.64
C GLN A 75 -4.27 6.60 7.32
N TRP A 76 -5.41 6.94 6.73
CA TRP A 76 -5.80 8.33 6.48
C TRP A 76 -6.05 9.11 7.77
N LEU A 77 -6.72 8.52 8.77
CA LEU A 77 -6.92 9.15 10.07
C LEU A 77 -5.58 9.42 10.78
N TRP A 78 -4.64 8.48 10.71
CA TRP A 78 -3.30 8.66 11.26
C TRP A 78 -2.53 9.77 10.55
N ILE A 79 -2.56 9.82 9.21
CA ILE A 79 -1.98 10.92 8.42
C ILE A 79 -2.63 12.27 8.76
N ALA A 80 -3.95 12.31 8.98
CA ALA A 80 -4.66 13.53 9.34
C ALA A 80 -4.24 14.03 10.73
N SER A 81 -3.97 13.12 11.67
CA SER A 81 -3.64 13.42 13.07
C SER A 81 -2.29 14.14 13.24
N ASP A 82 -1.31 13.92 12.35
CA ASP A 82 0.03 14.51 12.48
C ASP A 82 0.50 15.19 11.17
N ARG A 83 0.77 16.50 11.26
CA ARG A 83 1.28 17.31 10.14
C ARG A 83 2.63 16.81 9.63
N ARG A 84 3.50 16.27 10.49
CA ARG A 84 4.81 15.71 10.10
C ARG A 84 4.63 14.48 9.22
N ILE A 85 3.76 13.56 9.62
CA ILE A 85 3.43 12.35 8.85
C ILE A 85 2.83 12.75 7.50
N ARG A 86 1.87 13.68 7.51
CA ARG A 86 1.26 14.19 6.28
C ARG A 86 2.27 14.78 5.30
N ARG A 87 3.20 15.60 5.80
CA ARG A 87 4.27 16.19 4.96
C ARG A 87 5.28 15.17 4.45
N GLN A 88 5.48 14.07 5.17
CA GLN A 88 6.37 12.98 4.75
C GLN A 88 5.77 12.19 3.57
N PHE A 89 4.49 11.80 3.67
CA PHE A 89 3.81 11.07 2.58
C PHE A 89 3.51 11.98 1.39
N PHE A 90 3.17 13.24 1.68
CA PHE A 90 2.68 14.18 0.69
C PHE A 90 3.36 15.55 0.82
N PRO A 91 4.57 15.72 0.25
CA PRO A 91 5.31 16.98 0.25
C PRO A 91 4.75 17.98 -0.79
N TRP A 92 3.42 18.15 -0.88
CA TRP A 92 2.77 18.97 -1.92
C TRP A 92 3.32 20.40 -2.04
N SER A 93 3.66 21.01 -0.90
CA SER A 93 4.26 22.36 -0.82
C SER A 93 5.76 22.36 -0.52
N GLY A 94 6.42 21.20 -0.66
CA GLY A 94 7.82 20.98 -0.30
C GLY A 94 8.05 20.76 1.20
N PRO A 95 9.31 20.60 1.62
CA PRO A 95 10.53 20.65 0.79
C PRO A 95 10.66 19.44 -0.17
N TRP A 96 10.92 19.72 -1.45
CA TRP A 96 11.16 18.68 -2.48
C TRP A 96 12.62 18.20 -2.52
N GLN A 97 13.52 18.89 -1.81
CA GLN A 97 14.96 18.60 -1.79
C GLN A 97 15.26 17.12 -1.46
N PRO A 98 14.61 16.47 -0.47
CA PRO A 98 14.87 15.05 -0.19
C PRO A 98 14.48 14.12 -1.36
N VAL A 99 13.37 14.42 -2.05
CA VAL A 99 12.90 13.64 -3.21
C VAL A 99 13.87 13.79 -4.36
N LEU A 100 14.29 15.03 -4.67
CA LEU A 100 15.24 15.32 -5.75
C LEU A 100 16.62 14.72 -5.47
N ALA A 101 17.07 14.72 -4.22
CA ALA A 101 18.32 14.10 -3.81
C ALA A 101 18.29 12.57 -4.00
N ASP A 102 17.20 11.92 -3.60
CA ASP A 102 17.00 10.48 -3.81
C ASP A 102 16.95 10.13 -5.30
N LEU A 103 16.24 10.92 -6.12
CA LEU A 103 16.19 10.75 -7.58
C LEU A 103 17.58 10.89 -8.22
N ALA A 104 18.34 11.92 -7.83
CA ALA A 104 19.68 12.13 -8.34
C ALA A 104 20.65 11.01 -7.92
N ALA A 105 20.48 10.45 -6.71
CA ALA A 105 21.25 9.29 -6.26
C ALA A 105 20.92 8.05 -7.10
N LEU A 106 19.63 7.77 -7.36
CA LEU A 106 19.20 6.66 -8.21
C LEU A 106 19.73 6.78 -9.64
N ALA A 107 19.71 7.98 -10.21
CA ALA A 107 20.27 8.26 -11.54
C ALA A 107 21.79 7.97 -11.61
N ARG A 108 22.49 7.96 -10.46
CA ARG A 108 23.90 7.58 -10.33
C ARG A 108 24.10 6.13 -9.87
N GLY A 109 23.07 5.28 -9.92
CA GLY A 109 23.12 3.88 -9.47
C GLY A 109 23.23 3.70 -7.96
N ARG A 110 22.98 4.75 -7.17
CA ARG A 110 23.02 4.70 -5.70
C ARG A 110 21.59 4.57 -5.17
N LEU A 111 21.28 3.42 -4.59
CA LEU A 111 20.03 3.21 -3.85
C LEU A 111 20.01 4.13 -2.62
N PRO A 112 19.05 5.07 -2.50
CA PRO A 112 18.90 5.90 -1.33
C PRO A 112 18.49 5.04 -0.13
N GLY A 113 18.95 5.33 1.08
CA GLY A 113 18.67 4.46 2.24
C GLY A 113 17.17 4.34 2.56
N GLY A 114 16.72 3.18 3.02
CA GLY A 114 15.34 2.96 3.47
C GLY A 114 14.99 3.62 4.82
N GLY A 115 13.81 3.31 5.35
CA GLY A 115 13.39 3.71 6.71
C GLY A 115 12.37 4.87 6.78
N PRO A 116 11.94 5.26 8.01
CA PRO A 116 10.91 6.28 8.22
C PRO A 116 11.48 7.70 8.05
N ARG A 117 11.82 8.07 6.81
CA ARG A 117 12.33 9.40 6.46
C ARG A 117 11.57 10.03 5.28
N PRO A 118 11.59 11.36 5.15
CA PRO A 118 11.18 12.02 3.90
C PRO A 118 12.10 11.63 2.74
N GLY A 119 11.55 11.63 1.52
CA GLY A 119 12.28 11.26 0.32
C GLY A 119 11.39 10.67 -0.76
N LEU A 120 12.00 10.14 -1.81
CA LEU A 120 11.30 9.53 -2.94
C LEU A 120 10.47 8.32 -2.50
N ALA A 121 11.00 7.49 -1.60
CA ALA A 121 10.28 6.31 -1.11
C ALA A 121 8.96 6.69 -0.40
N ALA A 122 8.99 7.75 0.42
CA ALA A 122 7.79 8.24 1.11
C ALA A 122 6.76 8.82 0.13
N LEU A 123 7.21 9.55 -0.90
CA LEU A 123 6.33 10.05 -1.96
C LEU A 123 5.69 8.90 -2.76
N VAL A 124 6.48 7.91 -3.19
CA VAL A 124 5.97 6.73 -3.90
C VAL A 124 4.96 5.97 -3.05
N HIS A 125 5.22 5.84 -1.75
CA HIS A 125 4.28 5.22 -0.82
C HIS A 125 2.97 6.04 -0.69
N GLY A 126 3.05 7.38 -0.66
CA GLY A 126 1.88 8.26 -0.71
C GLY A 126 1.07 8.14 -2.02
N LEU A 127 1.74 8.07 -3.18
CA LEU A 127 1.09 7.83 -4.47
C LEU A 127 0.44 6.45 -4.53
N GLY A 128 1.10 5.43 -3.98
CA GLY A 128 0.53 4.10 -3.80
C GLY A 128 -0.73 4.14 -2.94
N LEU A 129 -0.69 4.86 -1.81
CA LEU A 129 -1.85 5.05 -0.94
C LEU A 129 -3.03 5.69 -1.66
N LEU A 130 -2.80 6.68 -2.54
CA LEU A 130 -3.86 7.27 -3.37
C LEU A 130 -4.48 6.25 -4.34
N ALA A 131 -3.64 5.46 -5.03
CA ALA A 131 -4.11 4.43 -5.96
C ALA A 131 -4.93 3.34 -5.26
N ILE A 132 -4.47 2.83 -4.11
CA ILE A 132 -5.22 1.83 -3.35
C ILE A 132 -6.46 2.44 -2.68
N THR A 133 -6.48 3.74 -2.37
CA THR A 133 -7.69 4.44 -1.88
C THR A 133 -8.75 4.50 -2.97
N TRP A 134 -8.39 4.81 -4.22
CA TRP A 134 -9.31 4.72 -5.36
C TRP A 134 -9.91 3.32 -5.50
N MET A 135 -9.08 2.27 -5.36
CA MET A 135 -9.54 0.88 -5.39
C MET A 135 -10.47 0.56 -4.23
N ALA A 136 -10.16 1.02 -3.02
CA ALA A 136 -11.01 0.81 -1.86
C ALA A 136 -12.39 1.48 -2.03
N LEU A 137 -12.43 2.71 -2.54
CA LEU A 137 -13.68 3.44 -2.79
C LEU A 137 -14.53 2.75 -3.87
N THR A 138 -13.94 2.44 -5.02
CA THR A 138 -14.65 1.78 -6.12
C THR A 138 -15.10 0.36 -5.75
N GLY A 139 -14.25 -0.41 -5.06
CA GLY A 139 -14.57 -1.76 -4.60
C GLY A 139 -15.66 -1.79 -3.52
N SER A 140 -15.60 -0.86 -2.56
CA SER A 140 -16.67 -0.71 -1.55
C SER A 140 -17.98 -0.29 -2.20
N ALA A 141 -17.95 0.64 -3.16
CA ALA A 141 -19.15 1.03 -3.90
C ALA A 141 -19.73 -0.17 -4.67
N ILE A 142 -18.90 -0.94 -5.39
CA ILE A 142 -19.35 -2.17 -6.05
C ILE A 142 -20.02 -3.11 -5.05
N TYR A 143 -19.41 -3.34 -3.88
CA TYR A 143 -19.97 -4.21 -2.86
C TYR A 143 -21.39 -3.80 -2.44
N PHE A 144 -21.61 -2.52 -2.17
CA PHE A 144 -22.93 -2.02 -1.74
C PHE A 144 -23.95 -1.93 -2.88
N PHE A 145 -23.51 -1.82 -4.13
CA PHE A 145 -24.40 -1.82 -5.31
C PHE A 145 -24.59 -3.20 -5.94
N LEU A 146 -23.96 -4.26 -5.42
CA LEU A 146 -24.17 -5.63 -5.90
C LEU A 146 -25.65 -6.02 -5.70
N PRO A 147 -26.33 -6.47 -6.77
CA PRO A 147 -27.71 -6.92 -6.67
C PRO A 147 -27.81 -8.14 -5.74
N GLN A 148 -28.73 -8.06 -4.78
CA GLN A 148 -29.08 -9.18 -3.93
C GLN A 148 -30.14 -10.04 -4.63
N GLY A 149 -30.01 -11.37 -4.59
CA GLY A 149 -31.06 -12.27 -5.08
C GLY A 149 -31.19 -12.42 -6.60
N GLY A 150 -30.10 -12.24 -7.37
CA GLY A 150 -30.07 -12.57 -8.80
C GLY A 150 -30.64 -11.49 -9.74
N ALA A 151 -30.85 -10.27 -9.26
CA ALA A 151 -31.23 -9.14 -10.12
C ALA A 151 -30.09 -8.74 -11.07
N LEU A 152 -30.45 -8.16 -12.23
CA LEU A 152 -29.48 -7.66 -13.20
C LEU A 152 -28.64 -6.51 -12.60
N PRO A 153 -27.35 -6.38 -13.00
CA PRO A 153 -26.52 -5.28 -12.56
C PRO A 153 -27.10 -3.94 -13.03
N GLY A 154 -27.25 -2.99 -12.10
CA GLY A 154 -27.69 -1.63 -12.44
C GLY A 154 -26.58 -0.79 -13.10
N ARG A 155 -26.96 0.35 -13.69
CA ARG A 155 -26.04 1.29 -14.39
C ARG A 155 -24.81 1.71 -13.57
N ALA A 156 -24.93 1.71 -12.24
CA ALA A 156 -23.82 1.98 -11.32
C ALA A 156 -22.69 0.94 -11.49
N LEU A 157 -23.01 -0.35 -11.56
CA LEU A 157 -22.02 -1.42 -11.71
C LEU A 157 -21.38 -1.42 -13.10
N GLU A 158 -22.14 -1.11 -14.15
CA GLU A 158 -21.62 -0.94 -15.51
C GLU A 158 -20.54 0.14 -15.58
N THR A 159 -20.59 1.14 -14.69
CA THR A 159 -19.58 2.21 -14.61
C THR A 159 -18.46 1.89 -13.62
N LEU A 160 -18.80 1.39 -12.43
CA LEU A 160 -17.84 1.16 -11.36
C LEU A 160 -16.90 -0.02 -11.62
N VAL A 161 -17.39 -1.12 -12.19
CA VAL A 161 -16.58 -2.32 -12.45
C VAL A 161 -15.44 -2.03 -13.43
N PRO A 162 -15.67 -1.36 -14.58
CA PRO A 162 -14.56 -0.96 -15.46
C PRO A 162 -13.54 -0.04 -14.78
N LEU A 163 -14.00 0.94 -13.97
CA LEU A 163 -13.11 1.85 -13.24
C LEU A 163 -12.25 1.12 -12.19
N HIS A 164 -12.83 0.14 -11.51
CA HIS A 164 -12.12 -0.71 -10.57
C HIS A 164 -11.09 -1.60 -11.29
N LYS A 165 -11.48 -2.22 -12.42
CA LYS A 165 -10.56 -3.01 -13.27
C LYS A 165 -9.40 -2.16 -13.82
N LEU A 166 -9.67 -0.91 -14.21
CA LEU A 166 -8.63 0.03 -14.65
C LEU A 166 -7.62 0.31 -13.52
N GLY A 167 -8.11 0.57 -12.30
CA GLY A 167 -7.25 0.81 -11.15
C GLY A 167 -6.38 -0.40 -10.78
N ASN A 168 -6.83 -1.62 -11.06
CA ASN A 168 -6.05 -2.85 -10.83
C ASN A 168 -4.70 -2.84 -11.55
N LEU A 169 -4.64 -2.35 -12.79
CA LEU A 169 -3.37 -2.23 -13.54
C LEU A 169 -2.38 -1.31 -12.82
N VAL A 170 -2.86 -0.16 -12.34
CA VAL A 170 -2.03 0.81 -11.62
C VAL A 170 -1.50 0.22 -10.31
N VAL A 171 -2.36 -0.51 -9.57
CA VAL A 171 -1.95 -1.17 -8.33
C VAL A 171 -0.95 -2.30 -8.58
N TRP A 172 -1.09 -3.09 -9.65
CA TRP A 172 -0.09 -4.08 -10.04
C TRP A 172 1.28 -3.45 -10.32
N ILE A 173 1.32 -2.36 -11.09
CA ILE A 173 2.56 -1.63 -11.38
C ILE A 173 3.21 -1.14 -10.07
N TYR A 174 2.42 -0.51 -9.20
CA TYR A 174 2.87 -0.05 -7.90
C TYR A 174 3.40 -1.20 -7.03
N TRP A 175 2.66 -2.29 -6.90
CA TRP A 175 3.01 -3.43 -6.05
C TRP A 175 4.31 -4.08 -6.53
N CYS A 176 4.45 -4.35 -7.84
CA CYS A 176 5.67 -4.90 -8.41
C CYS A 176 6.88 -3.99 -8.17
N GLY A 177 6.74 -2.69 -8.43
CA GLY A 177 7.81 -1.72 -8.18
C GLY A 177 8.20 -1.63 -6.71
N HIS A 178 7.20 -1.59 -5.82
CA HIS A 178 7.41 -1.53 -4.38
C HIS A 178 8.12 -2.77 -3.84
N VAL A 179 7.64 -3.97 -4.20
CA VAL A 179 8.26 -5.24 -3.79
C VAL A 179 9.67 -5.37 -4.36
N ALA A 180 9.89 -5.03 -5.64
CA ALA A 180 11.22 -5.06 -6.25
C ALA A 180 12.22 -4.17 -5.48
N MET A 181 11.81 -2.94 -5.11
CA MET A 181 12.65 -2.05 -4.31
C MET A 181 12.92 -2.62 -2.91
N THR A 182 11.91 -3.19 -2.23
CA THR A 182 12.10 -3.86 -0.94
C THR A 182 13.11 -5.01 -1.05
N LEU A 183 13.06 -5.80 -2.13
CA LEU A 183 14.03 -6.87 -2.38
C LEU A 183 15.45 -6.31 -2.61
N LEU A 184 15.60 -5.22 -3.37
CA LEU A 184 16.89 -4.55 -3.56
C LEU A 184 17.48 -4.06 -2.23
N HIS A 185 16.67 -3.49 -1.34
CA HIS A 185 17.10 -3.09 0.01
C HIS A 185 17.48 -4.30 0.87
N ALA A 186 16.70 -5.39 0.80
CA ALA A 186 16.99 -6.62 1.52
C ALA A 186 18.32 -7.26 1.07
N LEU A 187 18.62 -7.24 -0.24
CA LEU A 187 19.90 -7.70 -0.80
C LEU A 187 21.09 -6.88 -0.29
N ARG A 188 20.89 -5.60 0.04
CA ARG A 188 21.88 -4.73 0.69
C ARG A 188 21.96 -4.89 2.20
N ARG A 189 21.23 -5.86 2.77
CA ARG A 189 21.15 -6.13 4.23
C ARG A 189 20.64 -4.94 5.04
N GLU A 190 19.90 -4.03 4.40
CA GLU A 190 19.20 -2.98 5.15
C GLU A 190 18.10 -3.61 6.02
N PRO A 191 17.81 -3.07 7.22
CA PRO A 191 16.82 -3.63 8.14
C PRO A 191 15.37 -3.35 7.68
N ILE A 192 15.07 -3.51 6.39
CA ILE A 192 13.77 -3.17 5.77
C ILE A 192 12.62 -4.00 6.37
N TRP A 193 12.89 -5.24 6.79
CA TRP A 193 11.92 -6.14 7.42
C TRP A 193 11.47 -5.70 8.82
N SER A 194 12.15 -4.72 9.43
CA SER A 194 11.77 -4.19 10.75
C SER A 194 10.36 -3.59 10.78
N ILE A 195 9.81 -3.17 9.64
CA ILE A 195 8.43 -2.69 9.52
C ILE A 195 7.39 -3.79 9.83
N PHE A 196 7.76 -5.07 9.73
CA PHE A 196 6.89 -6.22 10.04
C PHE A 196 7.08 -6.76 11.46
N ARG A 197 7.93 -6.16 12.29
CA ARG A 197 8.10 -6.56 13.70
C ARG A 197 7.01 -5.93 14.56
N LEU A 198 5.92 -6.65 14.78
CA LEU A 198 4.70 -6.12 15.42
C LEU A 198 4.80 -6.00 16.96
N TRP A 199 5.84 -6.57 17.58
CA TRP A 199 6.17 -6.52 19.00
C TRP A 199 7.68 -6.38 19.21
#